data_AF-A0A0Q4U7U1-F1
#
_entry.id   AF-A0A0Q4U7U1-F1
#
_cell.length_a   1.000
_cell.length_b   1.000
_cell.length_c   1.000
_cell.angle_alpha   90.00
_cell.angle_beta   90.00
_cell.angle_gamma   90.00
#
_symmetry.space_group_name_H-M   'P 1'
#
loop_
_entity.id
_entity.type
_entity.pdbx_description
1 polymer ?
#
loop_
_entity_poly.entity_id
_entity_poly.type
_entity_poly.pdbx_seq_one_letter_code
_entity_poly.pdbx_strand_id
1 'polypeptide(L)'
;MRQTDADGKTILGPIDPLDPIRASIEDLRDNVDDRIYYFGSKDLVTTDLDPVTNTAIQLSRIDEDGVAKVGVVLDRDWRAAIINGDAYAFDKDGVRVRLTTSADVILAEIRNASVEYDRVTATGIFSRDGTKLYGSSSHHPSTTKIFHRAGLGQSLSVGNSGKPLYTTSSVRPGRVLSFNAGVLTYGSDHNSLWLKDGVPNVPVPPANIDSLIDCRERYSETFMSSEGEYLTRPGSLPSDVAVLESAHGVGGLAVAKFLEGGVLFENAVAAVVQSWKLAQLFALQHEVALSFVQGESNASPSSSVAFYKGALVDIQRRFEARVQAIKGTTESVPMYLCQMNSWTGSNLVTSKVPVAQFEAALENPGKIILVGPKYVGPFADKQHFTAEGYVDHGAVYGYAIDLHRKGGVSLPLSGISAIRSGIDVALTFRDLPGTFGIDRSRVTDPGNDGVVWSDDGTGNSVSIVPGSAQFTPGTRVVRYQLSAVPTGGNPRLRIGLDGILGNNGGPTTGPRTTFRTDTGKLNRRGNPIYRDCVAHALPVTTA
;
A
#
# COMPACT_ATOMS: atom_id res chain seq x y z
N MET A 1 -2.20 48.14 8.47
CA MET A 1 -3.52 48.64 8.00
C MET A 1 -3.67 50.08 8.47
N ARG A 2 -4.16 50.98 7.61
CA ARG A 2 -4.48 52.37 7.98
C ARG A 2 -6.01 52.48 8.02
N GLN A 3 -6.56 53.06 9.09
CA GLN A 3 -7.98 53.39 9.12
C GLN A 3 -8.14 54.88 8.83
N THR A 4 -9.06 55.19 7.95
CA THR A 4 -9.53 56.55 7.68
C THR A 4 -10.82 56.75 8.45
N ASP A 5 -10.94 57.89 9.12
CA ASP A 5 -12.20 58.28 9.76
C ASP A 5 -13.27 58.63 8.72
N ALA A 6 -14.48 58.94 9.22
CA ALA A 6 -15.64 59.29 8.39
C ALA A 6 -15.41 60.53 7.49
N ASP A 7 -14.36 61.32 7.76
CA ASP A 7 -13.98 62.50 7.00
C ASP A 7 -12.76 62.24 6.08
N GLY A 8 -12.30 60.99 5.98
CA GLY A 8 -11.23 60.58 5.08
C GLY A 8 -9.80 60.87 5.59
N LYS A 9 -9.62 61.16 6.87
CA LYS A 9 -8.29 61.44 7.45
C LYS A 9 -7.67 60.17 8.04
N THR A 10 -6.43 59.87 7.65
CA THR A 10 -5.70 58.70 8.14
C THR A 10 -5.31 58.90 9.60
N ILE A 11 -5.74 58.01 10.49
CA ILE A 11 -5.32 58.01 11.89
C ILE A 11 -4.39 56.80 12.12
N LEU A 12 -3.23 57.04 12.73
CA LEU A 12 -2.31 56.00 13.18
C LEU A 12 -2.50 55.80 14.69
N GLY A 13 -3.35 54.85 15.07
CA GLY A 13 -3.59 54.44 16.46
C GLY A 13 -3.82 52.92 16.57
N PRO A 14 -3.67 52.34 17.77
CA PRO A 14 -3.81 50.90 18.00
C PRO A 14 -5.24 50.41 17.72
N ILE A 15 -5.35 49.23 17.10
CA ILE A 15 -6.61 48.62 16.67
C ILE A 15 -7.31 48.00 17.89
N ASP A 16 -8.58 48.33 18.10
CA ASP A 16 -9.48 47.60 19.00
C ASP A 16 -9.98 46.32 18.27
N PRO A 17 -9.65 45.11 18.76
CA PRO A 17 -9.98 43.86 18.09
C PRO A 17 -11.47 43.48 18.12
N LEU A 18 -12.35 44.27 18.75
CA LEU A 18 -13.76 43.93 18.94
C LEU A 18 -14.76 44.71 18.08
N ASP A 19 -14.31 45.66 17.25
CA ASP A 19 -15.22 46.49 16.45
C ASP A 19 -15.45 45.90 15.03
N PRO A 20 -16.70 45.61 14.60
CA PRO A 20 -16.97 45.01 13.29
C PRO A 20 -16.81 46.05 12.17
N ILE A 21 -15.75 45.91 11.38
CA ILE A 21 -15.50 46.71 10.18
C ILE A 21 -16.60 46.43 9.14
N ARG A 22 -17.40 47.46 8.81
CA ARG A 22 -18.33 47.44 7.67
C ARG A 22 -17.77 48.31 6.54
N ALA A 23 -17.35 47.69 5.45
CA ALA A 23 -17.10 48.39 4.18
C ALA A 23 -18.16 47.95 3.16
N SER A 24 -18.75 48.89 2.44
CA SER A 24 -19.68 48.59 1.34
C SER A 24 -18.92 48.44 0.02
N ILE A 25 -19.44 47.60 -0.89
CA ILE A 25 -18.79 47.19 -2.14
C ILE A 25 -18.55 48.35 -3.13
N GLU A 26 -19.26 49.48 -2.98
CA GLU A 26 -19.23 50.57 -3.96
C GLU A 26 -18.07 51.54 -3.76
N ASP A 27 -17.51 51.68 -2.56
CA ASP A 27 -16.41 52.62 -2.27
C ASP A 27 -15.01 52.13 -2.73
N LEU A 28 -14.90 50.86 -3.17
CA LEU A 28 -13.63 50.21 -3.52
C LEU A 28 -13.32 50.22 -5.03
N ARG A 29 -14.20 50.72 -5.89
CA ARG A 29 -14.02 50.61 -7.36
C ARG A 29 -13.14 51.71 -7.97
N ASP A 30 -12.97 52.84 -7.31
CA ASP A 30 -12.39 54.03 -7.97
C ASP A 30 -10.92 54.30 -7.62
N ASN A 31 -10.27 53.52 -6.74
CA ASN A 31 -8.89 53.79 -6.28
C ASN A 31 -7.98 52.56 -6.07
N VAL A 32 -8.16 51.46 -6.80
CA VAL A 32 -7.34 50.25 -6.61
C VAL A 32 -6.60 49.85 -7.89
N ASP A 33 -5.28 49.98 -7.83
CA ASP A 33 -4.33 49.46 -8.81
C ASP A 33 -4.15 47.94 -8.56
N ASP A 34 -4.68 47.11 -9.47
CA ASP A 34 -4.56 45.64 -9.66
C ASP A 34 -4.01 44.74 -8.51
N ARG A 35 -4.45 44.90 -7.26
CA ARG A 35 -4.00 44.05 -6.11
C ARG A 35 -5.17 43.57 -5.21
N ILE A 36 -5.77 42.46 -5.62
CA ILE A 36 -6.43 41.32 -4.90
C ILE A 36 -7.57 41.55 -3.88
N TYR A 37 -8.51 40.58 -3.92
CA TYR A 37 -9.84 40.45 -3.32
C TYR A 37 -9.94 39.86 -1.89
N TYR A 38 -10.96 40.38 -1.20
CA TYR A 38 -11.89 39.97 -0.12
C TYR A 38 -11.79 38.65 0.71
N PHE A 39 -12.30 38.77 1.95
CA PHE A 39 -12.38 37.77 3.02
C PHE A 39 -13.78 37.12 3.13
N GLY A 40 -13.81 35.80 3.34
CA GLY A 40 -15.04 35.07 3.68
C GLY A 40 -14.79 33.59 4.02
N SER A 41 -15.08 33.26 5.28
CA SER A 41 -15.25 31.93 5.91
C SER A 41 -14.04 31.00 6.12
N LYS A 42 -14.19 30.21 7.21
CA LYS A 42 -13.21 29.42 7.95
C LYS A 42 -12.46 28.42 7.06
N ASP A 43 -11.16 28.29 7.34
CA ASP A 43 -10.20 27.38 6.73
C ASP A 43 -9.73 27.77 5.32
N LEU A 44 -8.87 28.80 5.22
CA LEU A 44 -8.11 29.02 4.00
C LEU A 44 -6.61 29.16 4.25
N VAL A 45 -5.85 28.29 3.57
CA VAL A 45 -4.45 28.43 3.25
C VAL A 45 -4.38 29.24 1.95
N THR A 46 -3.82 30.44 1.97
CA THR A 46 -3.40 31.13 0.75
C THR A 46 -1.89 31.29 0.76
N THR A 47 -1.29 31.03 -0.39
CA THR A 47 0.07 31.44 -0.75
C THR A 47 -0.08 32.43 -1.88
N ASP A 48 0.26 33.68 -1.64
CA ASP A 48 0.53 34.63 -2.73
C ASP A 48 2.03 34.92 -2.76
N LEU A 49 2.56 35.08 -3.97
CA LEU A 49 3.90 35.60 -4.20
C LEU A 49 3.83 37.12 -4.23
N ASP A 50 4.79 37.81 -3.61
CA ASP A 50 5.04 39.21 -3.95
C ASP A 50 5.66 39.28 -5.38
N PRO A 51 4.98 39.92 -6.36
CA PRO A 51 5.42 39.96 -7.75
C PRO A 51 6.69 40.79 -7.98
N VAL A 52 7.17 41.52 -6.97
CA VAL A 52 8.42 42.30 -7.03
C VAL A 52 9.61 41.50 -6.50
N THR A 53 9.38 40.56 -5.58
CA THR A 53 10.45 39.85 -4.86
C THR A 53 10.47 38.33 -5.08
N ASN A 54 9.41 37.74 -5.67
CA ASN A 54 9.26 36.28 -5.85
C ASN A 54 9.18 35.47 -4.54
N THR A 55 8.77 36.10 -3.43
CA THR A 55 8.70 35.47 -2.10
C THR A 55 7.33 34.83 -1.84
N ALA A 56 7.26 33.53 -1.51
CA ALA A 56 6.02 32.84 -1.16
C ALA A 56 5.67 33.09 0.31
N ILE A 57 4.54 33.72 0.60
CA ILE A 57 4.10 33.96 1.98
C ILE A 57 3.06 32.91 2.37
N GLN A 58 3.39 32.04 3.33
CA GLN A 58 2.41 31.18 4.00
C GLN A 58 1.78 31.96 5.17
N LEU A 59 0.49 32.25 5.09
CA LEU A 59 -0.28 32.77 6.24
C LEU A 59 -0.90 31.59 7.02
N SER A 60 -0.77 31.67 8.34
CA SER A 60 -0.95 30.61 9.34
C SER A 60 -2.38 30.08 9.54
N ARG A 61 -2.48 28.91 10.19
CA ARG A 61 -3.72 28.37 10.81
C ARG A 61 -4.09 29.22 12.04
N ILE A 62 -5.36 29.58 12.18
CA ILE A 62 -5.92 30.20 13.39
C ILE A 62 -6.15 29.09 14.43
N ASP A 63 -5.69 29.27 15.66
CA ASP A 63 -6.00 28.34 16.77
C ASP A 63 -7.38 28.63 17.40
N GLU A 64 -7.78 27.82 18.38
CA GLU A 64 -9.09 27.88 19.04
C GLU A 64 -9.33 29.21 19.77
N ASP A 65 -8.27 29.99 20.01
CA ASP A 65 -8.27 31.28 20.70
C ASP A 65 -8.24 32.48 19.74
N GLY A 66 -8.24 32.25 18.42
CA GLY A 66 -8.25 33.34 17.43
C GLY A 66 -6.89 34.01 17.23
N VAL A 67 -5.80 33.43 17.73
CA VAL A 67 -4.45 33.99 17.62
C VAL A 67 -3.71 33.33 16.46
N ALA A 68 -3.24 34.15 15.51
CA ALA A 68 -2.36 33.68 14.45
C ALA A 68 -0.97 33.34 15.05
N LYS A 69 -0.64 32.06 15.20
CA LYS A 69 0.77 31.66 15.37
C LYS A 69 1.47 31.79 14.03
N VAL A 70 2.40 32.74 13.92
CA VAL A 70 3.30 32.88 12.76
C VAL A 70 4.05 31.57 12.56
N GLY A 71 3.61 30.80 11.57
CA GLY A 71 4.35 29.65 11.06
C GLY A 71 5.63 30.14 10.40
N VAL A 72 6.68 29.33 10.50
CA VAL A 72 8.00 29.58 9.91
C VAL A 72 7.88 30.15 8.49
N VAL A 73 8.45 31.34 8.27
CA VAL A 73 8.65 31.91 6.92
C VAL A 73 9.67 31.02 6.22
N LEU A 74 9.23 30.25 5.22
CA LEU A 74 10.15 29.59 4.29
C LEU A 74 10.57 30.61 3.24
N ASP A 75 11.50 31.46 3.62
CA ASP A 75 12.22 32.35 2.71
C ASP A 75 13.11 31.47 1.83
N ARG A 76 12.54 30.92 0.75
CA ARG A 76 13.27 30.13 -0.23
C ARG A 76 13.08 30.78 -1.59
N ASP A 77 14.06 31.58 -1.99
CA ASP A 77 14.21 31.97 -3.39
C ASP A 77 14.39 30.69 -4.20
N TRP A 78 13.36 30.35 -4.98
CA TRP A 78 13.41 29.22 -5.89
C TRP A 78 13.88 29.69 -7.26
N ARG A 79 14.73 28.89 -7.91
CA ARG A 79 15.03 29.01 -9.34
C ARG A 79 14.61 27.74 -10.06
N ALA A 80 14.01 27.87 -11.22
CA ALA A 80 13.75 26.76 -12.12
C ALA A 80 14.98 26.46 -12.98
N ALA A 81 15.20 25.20 -13.33
CA ALA A 81 16.15 24.83 -14.37
C ALA A 81 15.68 23.59 -15.13
N ILE A 82 16.26 23.38 -16.30
CA ILE A 82 16.06 22.16 -17.09
C ILE A 82 17.38 21.40 -17.11
N ILE A 83 17.33 20.12 -16.74
CA ILE A 83 18.50 19.24 -16.80
C ILE A 83 18.07 17.97 -17.51
N ASN A 84 18.71 17.65 -18.63
CA ASN A 84 18.40 16.48 -19.46
C ASN A 84 16.91 16.37 -19.86
N GLY A 85 16.27 17.51 -20.12
CA GLY A 85 14.85 17.57 -20.50
C GLY A 85 13.87 17.42 -19.33
N ASP A 86 14.33 17.48 -18.08
CA ASP A 86 13.45 17.48 -16.90
C ASP A 86 13.47 18.82 -16.17
N ALA A 87 12.32 19.21 -15.61
CA ALA A 87 12.19 20.40 -14.77
C ALA A 87 12.71 20.13 -13.35
N TYR A 88 13.50 21.08 -12.84
CA TYR A 88 14.02 21.11 -11.49
C TYR A 88 13.73 22.45 -10.84
N ALA A 89 13.61 22.45 -9.52
CA ALA A 89 13.67 23.64 -8.69
C ALA A 89 14.86 23.57 -7.74
N PHE A 90 15.51 24.70 -7.52
CA PHE A 90 16.59 24.85 -6.56
C PHE A 90 16.23 25.97 -5.59
N ASP A 91 16.34 25.72 -4.29
CA ASP A 91 16.28 26.81 -3.31
C ASP A 91 17.62 27.54 -3.21
N LYS A 92 17.61 28.68 -2.51
CA LYS A 92 18.80 29.50 -2.21
C LYS A 92 19.94 28.73 -1.50
N ASP A 93 19.60 27.66 -0.78
CA ASP A 93 20.54 26.84 -0.01
C ASP A 93 21.08 25.67 -0.85
N GLY A 94 20.67 25.57 -2.13
CA GLY A 94 21.11 24.56 -3.08
C GLY A 94 20.33 23.25 -3.02
N VAL A 95 19.24 23.18 -2.24
CA VAL A 95 18.34 22.01 -2.23
C VAL A 95 17.73 21.87 -3.61
N ARG A 96 17.97 20.71 -4.23
CA ARG A 96 17.47 20.37 -5.56
C ARG A 96 16.25 19.48 -5.47
N VAL A 97 15.12 19.94 -6.02
CA VAL A 97 13.88 19.18 -6.18
C VAL A 97 13.69 18.85 -7.66
N ARG A 98 13.46 17.57 -7.98
CA ARG A 98 13.14 17.14 -9.34
C ARG A 98 11.62 17.11 -9.48
N LEU A 99 11.09 17.74 -10.52
CA LEU A 99 9.65 17.92 -10.69
C LEU A 99 9.06 17.03 -11.78
N THR A 100 9.86 16.69 -12.79
CA THR A 100 9.47 15.78 -13.87
C THR A 100 10.48 14.64 -14.04
N THR A 101 10.04 13.59 -14.72
CA THR A 101 10.87 12.43 -15.09
C THR A 101 10.60 12.01 -16.53
N SER A 102 10.13 12.94 -17.36
CA SER A 102 9.62 12.72 -18.70
C SER A 102 10.64 13.03 -19.79
N ALA A 103 11.71 13.76 -19.46
CA ALA A 103 12.76 14.17 -20.40
C ALA A 103 12.24 14.92 -21.65
N ASP A 104 11.09 15.59 -21.53
CA ASP A 104 10.38 16.28 -22.61
C ASP A 104 10.13 17.77 -22.32
N VAL A 105 10.70 18.31 -21.24
CA VAL A 105 10.59 19.70 -20.82
C VAL A 105 11.55 20.58 -21.62
N ILE A 106 11.03 21.69 -22.14
CA ILE A 106 11.79 22.67 -22.95
C ILE A 106 11.80 24.08 -22.37
N LEU A 107 10.85 24.40 -21.50
CA LEU A 107 10.81 25.65 -20.73
C LEU A 107 10.42 25.33 -19.29
N ALA A 108 11.02 26.01 -18.31
CA ALA A 108 10.64 25.92 -16.92
C ALA A 108 10.81 27.29 -16.24
N GLU A 109 9.76 27.80 -15.60
CA GLU A 109 9.72 29.12 -14.97
C GLU A 109 9.04 29.06 -13.61
N ILE A 110 9.47 29.91 -12.67
CA ILE A 110 8.78 30.06 -11.39
C ILE A 110 7.59 31.01 -11.56
N ARG A 111 6.39 30.54 -11.23
CA ARG A 111 5.14 31.32 -11.21
C ARG A 111 4.26 30.86 -10.04
N ASN A 112 3.77 31.80 -9.24
CA ASN A 112 2.80 31.55 -8.14
C ASN A 112 3.17 30.36 -7.23
N ALA A 113 4.39 30.37 -6.66
CA ALA A 113 4.95 29.30 -5.83
C ALA A 113 4.95 27.90 -6.48
N SER A 114 4.93 27.87 -7.81
CA SER A 114 4.99 26.68 -8.65
C SER A 114 6.09 26.82 -9.69
N VAL A 115 6.56 25.70 -10.21
CA VAL A 115 7.28 25.70 -11.49
C VAL A 115 6.28 25.36 -12.57
N GLU A 116 6.06 26.31 -13.48
CA GLU A 116 5.36 26.05 -14.74
C GLU A 116 6.39 25.59 -15.78
N TYR A 117 6.04 24.58 -16.55
CA TYR A 117 6.93 24.04 -17.57
C TYR A 117 6.18 23.64 -18.84
N ASP A 118 6.80 23.94 -19.98
CA ASP A 118 6.30 23.55 -21.29
C ASP A 118 6.95 22.25 -21.73
N ARG A 119 6.12 21.33 -22.21
CA ARG A 119 6.52 19.99 -22.63
C ARG A 119 6.22 19.78 -24.10
N VAL A 120 7.10 19.04 -24.78
CA VAL A 120 6.85 18.54 -26.13
C VAL A 120 6.21 17.17 -26.02
N THR A 121 4.93 17.08 -26.34
CA THR A 121 4.24 15.78 -26.39
C THR A 121 4.69 14.96 -27.61
N ALA A 122 4.42 13.66 -27.62
CA ALA A 122 4.78 12.76 -28.72
C ALA A 122 4.20 13.17 -30.09
N THR A 123 3.16 14.00 -30.10
CA THR A 123 2.54 14.54 -31.32
C THR A 123 3.11 15.90 -31.75
N GLY A 124 4.13 16.41 -31.05
CA GLY A 124 4.72 17.73 -31.29
C GLY A 124 3.87 18.90 -30.73
N ILE A 125 2.81 18.61 -29.97
CA ILE A 125 1.98 19.63 -29.32
C ILE A 125 2.66 20.07 -28.02
N PHE A 126 2.65 21.39 -27.77
CA PHE A 126 3.07 21.96 -26.50
C PHE A 126 1.95 21.85 -25.46
N SER A 127 2.27 21.29 -24.30
CA SER A 127 1.43 21.38 -23.11
C SER A 127 2.15 22.17 -22.03
N ARG A 128 1.43 23.07 -21.35
CA ARG A 128 1.93 23.76 -20.15
C ARG A 128 1.37 23.06 -18.91
N ASP A 129 2.27 22.58 -18.08
CA ASP A 129 1.97 21.96 -16.79
C ASP A 129 2.56 22.80 -15.65
N GLY A 130 2.07 22.60 -14.43
CA GLY A 130 2.52 23.32 -13.24
C GLY A 130 2.71 22.40 -12.05
N THR A 131 3.75 22.62 -11.25
CA THR A 131 4.00 21.88 -10.01
C THR A 131 4.31 22.81 -8.85
N LYS A 132 3.50 22.71 -7.79
CA LYS A 132 3.69 23.46 -6.54
C LYS A 132 5.01 23.08 -5.86
N LEU A 133 5.72 24.10 -5.36
CA LEU A 133 6.97 23.99 -4.60
C LEU A 133 6.76 24.01 -3.07
N TYR A 134 5.53 23.77 -2.65
CA TYR A 134 5.15 23.68 -1.25
C TYR A 134 4.24 22.48 -1.03
N GLY A 135 4.24 22.01 0.20
CA GLY A 135 3.36 20.98 0.70
C GLY A 135 3.35 21.05 2.22
N SER A 136 2.25 20.67 2.85
CA SER A 136 2.20 20.48 4.29
C SER A 136 2.47 19.03 4.65
N SER A 137 2.91 18.80 5.88
CA SER A 137 3.09 17.46 6.40
C SER A 137 2.83 17.40 7.89
N SER A 138 2.17 16.32 8.32
CA SER A 138 2.04 15.95 9.73
C SER A 138 3.23 15.17 10.30
N HIS A 139 4.31 14.91 9.53
CA HIS A 139 5.44 14.13 10.03
C HIS A 139 6.05 14.73 11.31
N HIS A 140 6.49 13.87 12.21
CA HIS A 140 7.11 14.31 13.45
C HIS A 140 8.44 15.05 13.15
N PRO A 141 8.80 16.15 13.85
CA PRO A 141 10.01 16.93 13.54
C PRO A 141 11.34 16.16 13.58
N SER A 142 11.39 15.03 14.29
CA SER A 142 12.57 14.14 14.31
C SER A 142 12.64 13.16 13.13
N THR A 143 11.70 13.22 12.20
CA THR A 143 11.67 12.31 11.04
C THR A 143 12.82 12.67 10.11
N THR A 144 13.60 11.67 9.71
CA THR A 144 14.71 11.81 8.76
C THR A 144 14.45 11.03 7.47
N LYS A 145 13.46 10.13 7.48
CA LYS A 145 13.12 9.26 6.35
C LYS A 145 11.61 9.00 6.25
N ILE A 146 11.10 9.00 5.04
CA ILE A 146 9.78 8.45 4.69
C ILE A 146 9.98 7.11 4.00
N PHE A 147 9.30 6.08 4.51
CA PHE A 147 9.12 4.80 3.83
C PHE A 147 7.73 4.75 3.20
N HIS A 148 7.65 4.96 1.89
CA HIS A 148 6.41 4.92 1.14
C HIS A 148 6.02 3.49 0.78
N ARG A 149 4.86 3.08 1.28
CA ARG A 149 4.14 1.85 0.96
C ARG A 149 3.10 2.17 -0.12
N ALA A 150 3.45 1.91 -1.37
CA ALA A 150 2.52 2.04 -2.48
C ALA A 150 1.67 0.77 -2.55
N GLY A 151 0.37 0.89 -2.36
CA GLY A 151 -0.61 -0.19 -2.37
C GLY A 151 -1.25 -0.33 -3.74
N LEU A 152 -1.26 -1.55 -4.27
CA LEU A 152 -1.88 -1.87 -5.56
C LEU A 152 -2.65 -3.19 -5.46
N GLY A 153 -3.65 -3.37 -6.31
CA GLY A 153 -4.42 -4.61 -6.38
C GLY A 153 -5.93 -4.35 -6.48
N GLN A 154 -6.73 -5.34 -6.09
CA GLN A 154 -8.18 -5.29 -6.29
C GLN A 154 -8.95 -4.92 -5.01
N SER A 155 -10.20 -5.36 -4.89
CA SER A 155 -11.16 -4.99 -3.83
C SER A 155 -10.61 -5.12 -2.40
N LEU A 156 -9.83 -6.18 -2.12
CA LEU A 156 -9.16 -6.36 -0.83
C LEU A 156 -8.01 -5.37 -0.59
N SER A 157 -7.37 -4.84 -1.64
CA SER A 157 -6.34 -3.80 -1.48
C SER A 157 -6.92 -2.46 -1.02
N VAL A 158 -8.22 -2.22 -1.29
CA VAL A 158 -8.93 -0.96 -1.01
C VAL A 158 -10.04 -1.11 0.03
N GLY A 159 -10.06 -2.23 0.75
CA GLY A 159 -10.98 -2.40 1.86
C GLY A 159 -12.44 -2.57 1.47
N ASN A 160 -12.82 -3.15 0.32
CA ASN A 160 -14.20 -3.13 -0.21
C ASN A 160 -15.33 -3.42 0.80
N SER A 161 -15.15 -4.42 1.67
CA SER A 161 -16.12 -4.80 2.71
C SER A 161 -15.67 -4.39 4.13
N GLY A 162 -14.73 -3.45 4.22
CA GLY A 162 -14.12 -2.91 5.44
C GLY A 162 -15.04 -1.95 6.19
N LYS A 163 -16.24 -2.42 6.54
CA LYS A 163 -17.28 -1.66 7.23
C LYS A 163 -17.77 -2.42 8.48
N PRO A 164 -18.14 -1.70 9.56
CA PRO A 164 -17.88 -0.27 9.81
C PRO A 164 -16.38 0.04 9.91
N LEU A 165 -15.99 1.31 9.77
CA LEU A 165 -14.59 1.73 9.92
C LEU A 165 -14.10 1.47 11.34
N TYR A 166 -12.88 0.93 11.48
CA TYR A 166 -12.24 0.68 12.76
C TYR A 166 -11.19 1.77 13.08
N THR A 167 -10.42 2.19 12.08
CA THR A 167 -9.31 3.15 12.24
C THR A 167 -9.72 4.58 11.92
N THR A 168 -10.66 5.13 12.68
CA THR A 168 -11.15 6.52 12.46
C THR A 168 -10.24 7.59 13.09
N SER A 169 -9.41 7.21 14.06
CA SER A 169 -8.40 8.06 14.68
C SER A 169 -7.05 7.91 14.00
N SER A 170 -6.23 8.96 14.09
CA SER A 170 -4.86 8.95 13.58
C SER A 170 -4.04 7.82 14.21
N VAL A 171 -3.44 6.97 13.37
CA VAL A 171 -2.56 5.88 13.75
C VAL A 171 -1.17 6.45 13.97
N ARG A 172 -0.60 6.28 15.18
CA ARG A 172 0.72 6.79 15.57
C ARG A 172 1.06 8.15 14.92
N PRO A 173 0.38 9.24 15.35
CA PRO A 173 0.51 10.56 14.75
C PRO A 173 1.98 10.97 14.53
N GLY A 174 2.26 11.56 13.37
CA GLY A 174 3.58 11.94 12.91
C GLY A 174 4.52 10.81 12.50
N ARG A 175 4.09 9.55 12.64
CA ARG A 175 4.86 8.35 12.27
C ARG A 175 4.19 7.50 11.22
N VAL A 176 2.86 7.42 11.18
CA VAL A 176 2.12 6.80 10.07
C VAL A 176 1.33 7.90 9.37
N LEU A 177 1.61 8.07 8.10
CA LEU A 177 1.11 9.15 7.26
C LEU A 177 0.31 8.58 6.09
N SER A 178 -0.57 9.38 5.54
CA SER A 178 -1.19 9.17 4.24
C SER A 178 -1.20 10.48 3.46
N PHE A 179 -1.58 10.42 2.18
CA PHE A 179 -1.84 11.64 1.43
C PHE A 179 -3.09 12.36 1.97
N ASN A 180 -3.29 13.62 1.61
CA ASN A 180 -4.37 14.45 2.16
C ASN A 180 -5.79 13.95 1.87
N ALA A 181 -5.98 13.19 0.79
CA ALA A 181 -7.22 12.45 0.54
C ALA A 181 -7.44 11.27 1.51
N GLY A 182 -6.38 10.73 2.10
CA GLY A 182 -6.35 9.55 2.96
C GLY A 182 -5.51 8.42 2.33
N VAL A 183 -5.63 7.21 2.90
CA VAL A 183 -4.99 6.02 2.33
C VAL A 183 -5.53 5.76 0.91
N LEU A 184 -6.84 5.85 0.73
CA LEU A 184 -7.51 5.76 -0.57
C LEU A 184 -7.36 7.09 -1.33
N THR A 185 -6.48 7.11 -2.33
CA THR A 185 -5.99 8.35 -2.95
C THR A 185 -6.98 9.02 -3.89
N TYR A 186 -8.09 8.37 -4.27
CA TYR A 186 -9.18 9.06 -4.97
C TYR A 186 -10.01 9.98 -4.05
N GLY A 187 -9.84 9.91 -2.73
CA GLY A 187 -10.66 10.69 -1.80
C GLY A 187 -12.12 10.20 -1.77
N SER A 188 -12.34 8.93 -2.09
CA SER A 188 -13.64 8.27 -2.09
C SER A 188 -13.46 6.76 -1.87
N ASP A 189 -14.56 6.03 -1.79
CA ASP A 189 -14.54 4.58 -2.06
C ASP A 189 -14.04 4.33 -3.51
N HIS A 190 -13.13 3.37 -3.69
CA HIS A 190 -12.57 2.98 -4.99
C HIS A 190 -13.44 1.96 -5.75
N ASN A 191 -14.49 1.38 -5.15
CA ASN A 191 -15.15 0.17 -5.65
C ASN A 191 -16.34 0.39 -6.60
N SER A 192 -16.72 1.63 -6.91
CA SER A 192 -17.84 1.87 -7.84
C SER A 192 -17.75 3.13 -8.70
N LEU A 193 -16.84 4.06 -8.41
CA LEU A 193 -16.87 5.40 -9.00
C LEU A 193 -15.93 5.63 -10.19
N TRP A 194 -14.97 4.73 -10.44
CA TRP A 194 -13.84 5.02 -11.33
C TRP A 194 -13.65 4.04 -12.49
N LEU A 195 -14.65 3.18 -12.73
CA LEU A 195 -14.66 2.24 -13.85
C LEU A 195 -15.52 2.78 -15.00
N LYS A 196 -14.96 2.85 -16.21
CA LYS A 196 -15.70 2.99 -17.47
C LYS A 196 -15.58 1.67 -18.23
N ASP A 197 -16.70 1.02 -18.52
CA ASP A 197 -16.74 -0.29 -19.20
C ASP A 197 -15.86 -1.37 -18.53
N GLY A 198 -15.78 -1.36 -17.20
CA GLY A 198 -14.93 -2.27 -16.42
C GLY A 198 -13.43 -1.96 -16.47
N VAL A 199 -13.05 -0.75 -16.90
CA VAL A 199 -11.66 -0.27 -16.97
C VAL A 199 -11.49 0.96 -16.07
N PRO A 200 -10.49 1.00 -15.18
CA PRO A 200 -10.10 2.24 -14.51
C PRO A 200 -9.73 3.29 -15.53
N ASN A 201 -10.42 4.42 -15.53
CA ASN A 201 -10.22 5.44 -16.56
C ASN A 201 -9.93 6.84 -16.01
N VAL A 202 -9.65 6.95 -14.70
CA VAL A 202 -9.40 8.25 -14.07
C VAL A 202 -8.07 8.20 -13.34
N PRO A 203 -7.08 9.02 -13.73
CA PRO A 203 -5.87 9.21 -12.94
C PRO A 203 -6.18 9.72 -11.54
N VAL A 204 -5.31 9.43 -10.57
CA VAL A 204 -5.42 10.04 -9.23
C VAL A 204 -5.36 11.58 -9.36
N PRO A 205 -6.34 12.33 -8.81
CA PRO A 205 -6.29 13.79 -8.87
C PRO A 205 -5.02 14.32 -8.15
N PRO A 206 -4.20 15.19 -8.77
CA PRO A 206 -2.99 15.72 -8.14
C PRO A 206 -3.25 16.37 -6.77
N ALA A 207 -4.35 17.10 -6.65
CA ALA A 207 -4.77 17.74 -5.39
C ALA A 207 -5.01 16.75 -4.24
N ASN A 208 -5.26 15.46 -4.51
CA ASN A 208 -5.48 14.45 -3.49
C ASN A 208 -4.19 13.90 -2.87
N ILE A 209 -3.04 14.17 -3.51
CA ILE A 209 -1.71 13.71 -3.11
C ILE A 209 -0.74 14.88 -2.84
N ASP A 210 -1.26 16.10 -2.72
CA ASP A 210 -0.48 17.33 -2.57
C ASP A 210 0.22 17.48 -1.21
N SER A 211 -0.30 16.85 -0.15
CA SER A 211 0.29 16.94 1.18
C SER A 211 0.18 15.64 1.98
N LEU A 212 0.93 15.57 3.08
CA LEU A 212 0.94 14.42 3.98
C LEU A 212 0.18 14.75 5.26
N ILE A 213 -0.69 13.84 5.68
CA ILE A 213 -1.46 13.97 6.92
C ILE A 213 -1.25 12.74 7.79
N ASP A 214 -1.61 12.83 9.07
CA ASP A 214 -1.69 11.64 9.92
C ASP A 214 -2.64 10.60 9.32
N CYS A 215 -2.17 9.36 9.25
CA CYS A 215 -2.90 8.27 8.64
C CYS A 215 -4.12 7.89 9.48
N ARG A 216 -5.30 7.91 8.86
CA ARG A 216 -6.55 7.31 9.35
C ARG A 216 -7.38 6.84 8.17
N GLU A 217 -8.27 5.89 8.41
CA GLU A 217 -9.23 5.41 7.42
C GLU A 217 -10.43 6.36 7.34
N ARG A 218 -10.88 6.67 6.11
CA ARG A 218 -11.97 7.62 5.86
C ARG A 218 -13.15 7.03 5.09
N TYR A 219 -12.87 6.16 4.12
CA TYR A 219 -13.89 5.63 3.21
C TYR A 219 -14.07 4.13 3.34
N SER A 220 -13.02 3.37 3.63
CA SER A 220 -13.13 1.97 4.00
C SER A 220 -11.94 1.52 4.82
N GLU A 221 -12.09 0.48 5.64
CA GLU A 221 -10.99 -0.07 6.41
C GLU A 221 -10.07 -0.82 5.45
N THR A 222 -8.87 -0.29 5.21
CA THR A 222 -7.84 -0.98 4.44
C THR A 222 -6.88 -1.71 5.38
N PHE A 223 -6.04 -2.58 4.83
CA PHE A 223 -4.98 -3.23 5.61
C PHE A 223 -3.79 -2.29 5.87
N MET A 224 -3.64 -1.23 5.08
CA MET A 224 -2.41 -0.42 5.01
C MET A 224 -2.20 0.41 6.29
N SER A 225 -3.27 0.95 6.88
CA SER A 225 -3.15 1.67 8.15
C SER A 225 -2.62 0.80 9.30
N SER A 226 -2.97 -0.49 9.31
CA SER A 226 -2.47 -1.48 10.29
C SER A 226 -1.06 -1.99 9.94
N GLU A 227 -0.70 -2.05 8.65
CA GLU A 227 0.68 -2.28 8.19
C GLU A 227 1.62 -1.21 8.75
N GLY A 228 1.31 0.07 8.49
CA GLY A 228 2.09 1.20 8.98
C GLY A 228 2.16 1.26 10.51
N GLU A 229 1.07 0.96 11.21
CA GLU A 229 1.05 0.88 12.68
C GLU A 229 2.08 -0.12 13.21
N TYR A 230 2.12 -1.33 12.63
CA TYR A 230 3.04 -2.37 13.07
C TYR A 230 4.50 -1.98 12.84
N LEU A 231 4.78 -1.43 11.66
CA LEU A 231 6.13 -1.02 11.26
C LEU A 231 6.71 0.09 12.13
N THR A 232 5.85 0.92 12.71
CA THR A 232 6.25 2.06 13.56
C THR A 232 6.21 1.77 15.06
N ARG A 233 6.06 0.49 15.44
CA ARG A 233 6.21 0.03 16.82
C ARG A 233 7.66 0.10 17.30
N PRO A 234 7.87 0.26 18.63
CA PRO A 234 9.19 0.08 19.21
C PRO A 234 9.81 -1.26 18.82
N GLY A 235 11.04 -1.22 18.34
CA GLY A 235 11.79 -2.40 17.90
C GLY A 235 11.52 -2.85 16.46
N SER A 236 10.61 -2.21 15.72
CA SER A 236 10.42 -2.41 14.27
C SER A 236 11.31 -1.41 13.49
N LEU A 237 10.75 -0.37 12.87
CA LEU A 237 11.53 0.69 12.25
C LEU A 237 12.14 1.65 13.29
N PRO A 238 13.30 2.27 12.98
CA PRO A 238 13.88 3.34 13.79
C PRO A 238 12.90 4.48 14.09
N SER A 239 13.11 5.21 15.19
CA SER A 239 12.16 6.21 15.68
C SER A 239 12.02 7.46 14.79
N ASP A 240 12.97 7.66 13.88
CA ASP A 240 13.07 8.76 12.93
C ASP A 240 12.55 8.38 11.51
N VAL A 241 11.97 7.19 11.35
CA VAL A 241 11.35 6.76 10.09
C VAL A 241 9.83 6.87 10.17
N ALA A 242 9.23 7.70 9.31
CA ALA A 242 7.78 7.71 9.10
C ALA A 242 7.40 6.75 7.97
N VAL A 243 6.22 6.14 8.06
CA VAL A 243 5.65 5.28 7.01
C VAL A 243 4.54 6.05 6.32
N LEU A 244 4.58 6.11 4.98
CA LEU A 244 3.53 6.72 4.16
C LEU A 244 2.72 5.61 3.48
N GLU A 245 1.44 5.50 3.79
CA GLU A 245 0.51 4.52 3.23
C GLU A 245 -0.34 5.17 2.12
N SER A 246 -0.41 4.52 0.95
CA SER A 246 -1.29 4.96 -0.14
C SER A 246 -1.81 3.78 -0.97
N ALA A 247 -3.10 3.74 -1.27
CA ALA A 247 -3.75 2.65 -1.99
C ALA A 247 -4.28 3.14 -3.36
N HIS A 248 -3.95 2.39 -4.42
CA HIS A 248 -4.25 2.71 -5.82
C HIS A 248 -5.02 1.59 -6.53
N GLY A 249 -5.60 0.67 -5.76
CA GLY A 249 -6.35 -0.46 -6.30
C GLY A 249 -7.80 -0.12 -6.70
N VAL A 250 -8.45 -1.06 -7.39
CA VAL A 250 -9.88 -1.00 -7.73
C VAL A 250 -10.50 -2.40 -7.74
N GLY A 251 -11.71 -2.54 -7.18
CA GLY A 251 -12.45 -3.80 -7.10
C GLY A 251 -12.69 -4.52 -8.42
N GLY A 252 -12.70 -5.85 -8.38
CA GLY A 252 -13.16 -6.70 -9.48
C GLY A 252 -12.18 -6.91 -10.66
N LEU A 253 -10.99 -6.32 -10.64
CA LEU A 253 -10.09 -6.34 -11.79
C LEU A 253 -9.09 -7.50 -11.81
N ALA A 254 -8.89 -8.07 -13.00
CA ALA A 254 -7.83 -9.03 -13.26
C ALA A 254 -6.44 -8.37 -13.30
N VAL A 255 -5.39 -9.17 -13.04
CA VAL A 255 -3.99 -8.75 -12.91
C VAL A 255 -3.49 -7.92 -14.10
N ALA A 256 -4.01 -8.18 -15.31
CA ALA A 256 -3.66 -7.45 -16.53
C ALA A 256 -3.94 -5.94 -16.46
N LYS A 257 -4.86 -5.49 -15.59
CA LYS A 257 -5.17 -4.06 -15.39
C LYS A 257 -4.16 -3.33 -14.51
N PHE A 258 -3.22 -4.05 -13.90
CA PHE A 258 -2.20 -3.54 -12.99
C PHE A 258 -0.79 -3.58 -13.59
N LEU A 259 -0.66 -3.96 -14.87
CA LEU A 259 0.59 -3.90 -15.60
C LEU A 259 0.94 -2.44 -15.96
N GLU A 260 2.23 -2.20 -16.23
CA GLU A 260 2.73 -0.89 -16.69
C GLU A 260 1.93 -0.35 -17.89
N GLY A 261 1.68 0.96 -17.91
CA GLY A 261 0.79 1.61 -18.88
C GLY A 261 -0.70 1.54 -18.51
N GLY A 262 -1.10 0.70 -17.56
CA GLY A 262 -2.44 0.72 -16.97
C GLY A 262 -2.60 1.87 -15.97
N VAL A 263 -3.78 2.52 -15.96
CA VAL A 263 -4.07 3.68 -15.10
C VAL A 263 -3.72 3.45 -13.62
N LEU A 264 -3.98 2.25 -13.08
CA LEU A 264 -3.71 1.97 -11.66
C LEU A 264 -2.21 1.83 -11.36
N PHE A 265 -1.45 1.25 -12.28
CA PHE A 265 0.01 1.21 -12.17
C PHE A 265 0.57 2.63 -12.23
N GLU A 266 0.12 3.44 -13.19
CA GLU A 266 0.57 4.82 -13.33
C GLU A 266 0.15 5.70 -12.14
N ASN A 267 -0.99 5.42 -11.48
CA ASN A 267 -1.37 6.09 -10.23
C ASN A 267 -0.42 5.79 -9.07
N ALA A 268 -0.01 4.53 -8.91
CA ALA A 268 0.99 4.15 -7.91
C ALA A 268 2.35 4.82 -8.21
N VAL A 269 2.73 4.92 -9.48
CA VAL A 269 3.94 5.64 -9.92
C VAL A 269 3.83 7.14 -9.65
N ALA A 270 2.68 7.76 -9.95
CA ALA A 270 2.43 9.19 -9.70
C ALA A 270 2.52 9.52 -8.19
N ALA A 271 2.00 8.64 -7.34
CA ALA A 271 2.16 8.76 -5.90
C ALA A 271 3.62 8.69 -5.45
N VAL A 272 4.47 7.87 -6.09
CA VAL A 272 5.91 7.81 -5.81
C VAL A 272 6.61 9.09 -6.26
N VAL A 273 6.30 9.62 -7.44
CA VAL A 273 6.84 10.91 -7.91
C VAL A 273 6.53 12.00 -6.88
N GLN A 274 5.28 12.04 -6.44
CA GLN A 274 4.82 13.04 -5.49
C GLN A 274 5.43 12.87 -4.09
N SER A 275 5.52 11.64 -3.57
CA SER A 275 6.15 11.39 -2.27
C SER A 275 7.65 11.67 -2.29
N TRP A 276 8.32 11.42 -3.42
CA TRP A 276 9.73 11.79 -3.61
C TRP A 276 9.92 13.31 -3.58
N LYS A 277 9.07 14.05 -4.32
CA LYS A 277 9.06 15.53 -4.29
C LYS A 277 8.89 16.04 -2.86
N LEU A 278 7.90 15.54 -2.13
CA LEU A 278 7.63 15.93 -0.74
C LEU A 278 8.80 15.60 0.18
N ALA A 279 9.42 14.43 0.03
CA ALA A 279 10.62 14.08 0.78
C ALA A 279 11.77 15.07 0.51
N GLN A 280 12.00 15.48 -0.75
CA GLN A 280 13.01 16.49 -1.08
C GLN A 280 12.69 17.85 -0.46
N LEU A 281 11.43 18.30 -0.52
CA LEU A 281 11.00 19.57 0.07
C LEU A 281 11.22 19.61 1.59
N PHE A 282 10.99 18.49 2.27
CA PHE A 282 11.19 18.34 3.71
C PHE A 282 12.59 17.87 4.11
N ALA A 283 13.53 17.77 3.16
CA ALA A 283 14.89 17.27 3.39
C ALA A 283 14.95 15.86 4.04
N LEU A 284 14.03 14.98 3.65
CA LEU A 284 13.92 13.60 4.13
C LEU A 284 14.51 12.61 3.12
N GLN A 285 15.08 11.52 3.64
CA GLN A 285 15.35 10.33 2.84
C GLN A 285 14.02 9.70 2.39
N HIS A 286 14.02 9.02 1.24
CA HIS A 286 12.84 8.38 0.69
C HIS A 286 13.13 6.94 0.33
N GLU A 287 12.35 6.02 0.88
CA GLU A 287 12.38 4.60 0.57
C GLU A 287 11.01 4.18 0.03
N VAL A 288 10.95 3.23 -0.90
CA VAL A 288 9.70 2.79 -1.54
C VAL A 288 9.61 1.28 -1.55
N ALA A 289 8.41 0.77 -1.34
CA ALA A 289 8.07 -0.62 -1.58
C ALA A 289 6.61 -0.76 -2.00
N LEU A 290 6.29 -1.87 -2.66
CA LEU A 290 4.96 -2.15 -3.18
C LEU A 290 4.25 -3.16 -2.25
N SER A 291 3.03 -2.85 -1.80
CA SER A 291 2.12 -3.80 -1.17
C SER A 291 1.05 -4.21 -2.19
N PHE A 292 0.92 -5.51 -2.49
CA PHE A 292 0.10 -6.02 -3.59
C PHE A 292 -0.93 -7.06 -3.14
N VAL A 293 -2.22 -6.75 -3.30
CA VAL A 293 -3.33 -7.64 -2.92
C VAL A 293 -4.22 -7.91 -4.12
N GLN A 294 -3.99 -9.03 -4.80
CA GLN A 294 -4.77 -9.44 -5.97
C GLN A 294 -4.81 -10.97 -6.12
N GLY A 295 -5.76 -11.47 -6.90
CA GLY A 295 -5.78 -12.85 -7.38
C GLY A 295 -7.17 -13.37 -7.68
N GLU A 296 -8.19 -12.86 -6.99
CA GLU A 296 -9.56 -13.39 -7.03
C GLU A 296 -10.16 -13.29 -8.43
N SER A 297 -9.98 -12.16 -9.11
CA SER A 297 -10.45 -12.00 -10.50
C SER A 297 -9.64 -12.80 -11.53
N ASN A 298 -8.60 -13.52 -11.11
CA ASN A 298 -7.84 -14.47 -11.94
C ASN A 298 -8.02 -15.92 -11.48
N ALA A 299 -8.93 -16.20 -10.55
CA ALA A 299 -9.15 -17.55 -10.04
C ALA A 299 -9.65 -18.52 -11.12
N SER A 300 -10.21 -18.00 -12.23
CA SER A 300 -10.73 -18.75 -13.39
C SER A 300 -9.87 -19.97 -13.79
N PRO A 301 -10.47 -21.12 -14.15
CA PRO A 301 -9.75 -22.30 -14.66
C PRO A 301 -8.85 -22.02 -15.88
N SER A 302 -9.21 -21.01 -16.68
CA SER A 302 -8.44 -20.58 -17.86
C SER A 302 -7.15 -19.85 -17.51
N SER A 303 -7.00 -19.34 -16.28
CA SER A 303 -5.75 -18.77 -15.81
C SER A 303 -4.68 -19.87 -15.67
N SER A 304 -3.43 -19.56 -16.00
CA SER A 304 -2.31 -20.49 -15.87
C SER A 304 -1.31 -19.99 -14.82
N VAL A 305 -0.55 -20.92 -14.23
CA VAL A 305 0.53 -20.57 -13.30
C VAL A 305 1.54 -19.64 -13.98
N ALA A 306 1.95 -19.99 -15.20
CA ALA A 306 2.90 -19.20 -15.98
C ALA A 306 2.41 -17.77 -16.26
N PHE A 307 1.15 -17.60 -16.67
CA PHE A 307 0.57 -16.27 -16.92
C PHE A 307 0.56 -15.41 -15.66
N TYR A 308 0.00 -15.94 -14.56
CA TYR A 308 -0.16 -15.15 -13.34
C TYR A 308 1.19 -14.84 -12.68
N LYS A 309 2.10 -15.83 -12.61
CA LYS A 309 3.47 -15.64 -12.11
C LYS A 309 4.22 -14.61 -12.94
N GLY A 310 4.16 -14.72 -14.27
CA GLY A 310 4.78 -13.77 -15.19
C GLY A 310 4.29 -12.34 -14.95
N ALA A 311 2.98 -12.15 -14.77
CA ALA A 311 2.41 -10.85 -14.44
C ALA A 311 2.92 -10.29 -13.11
N LEU A 312 3.05 -11.10 -12.05
CA LEU A 312 3.61 -10.64 -10.77
C LEU A 312 5.08 -10.19 -10.91
N VAL A 313 5.89 -10.96 -11.63
CA VAL A 313 7.29 -10.63 -11.90
C VAL A 313 7.40 -9.35 -12.72
N ASP A 314 6.54 -9.19 -13.73
CA ASP A 314 6.50 -7.98 -14.53
C ASP A 314 6.10 -6.75 -13.73
N ILE A 315 5.05 -6.83 -12.90
CA ILE A 315 4.64 -5.71 -12.03
C ILE A 315 5.79 -5.30 -11.12
N GLN A 316 6.42 -6.25 -10.42
CA GLN A 316 7.52 -5.93 -9.50
C GLN A 316 8.69 -5.28 -10.25
N ARG A 317 9.16 -5.91 -11.32
CA ARG A 317 10.32 -5.44 -12.10
C ARG A 317 10.07 -4.06 -12.72
N ARG A 318 8.89 -3.85 -13.32
CA ARG A 318 8.55 -2.56 -13.94
C ARG A 318 8.39 -1.48 -12.88
N PHE A 319 7.72 -1.76 -11.77
CA PHE A 319 7.57 -0.79 -10.69
C PHE A 319 8.92 -0.38 -10.10
N GLU A 320 9.81 -1.34 -9.84
CA GLU A 320 11.18 -1.07 -9.40
C GLU A 320 11.93 -0.17 -10.39
N ALA A 321 11.90 -0.50 -11.69
CA ALA A 321 12.57 0.30 -12.72
C ALA A 321 12.04 1.74 -12.76
N ARG A 322 10.73 1.95 -12.58
CA ARG A 322 10.13 3.29 -12.52
C ARG A 322 10.57 4.06 -11.28
N VAL A 323 10.57 3.44 -10.11
CA VAL A 323 11.08 4.07 -8.87
C VAL A 323 12.56 4.45 -9.00
N GLN A 324 13.38 3.56 -9.55
CA GLN A 324 14.80 3.79 -9.80
C GLN A 324 15.02 4.97 -10.77
N ALA A 325 14.24 5.05 -11.85
CA ALA A 325 14.30 6.16 -12.79
C ALA A 325 13.87 7.50 -12.16
N ILE A 326 12.83 7.49 -11.31
CA ILE A 326 12.35 8.69 -10.59
C ILE A 326 13.45 9.22 -9.67
N LYS A 327 14.04 8.34 -8.86
CA LYS A 327 15.00 8.72 -7.82
C LYS A 327 16.43 8.87 -8.35
N GLY A 328 16.74 8.31 -9.52
CA GLY A 328 18.12 8.19 -10.01
C GLY A 328 18.97 7.25 -9.16
N THR A 329 18.40 6.15 -8.67
CA THR A 329 19.08 5.17 -7.82
C THR A 329 19.01 3.76 -8.39
N THR A 330 19.79 2.83 -7.84
CA THR A 330 19.71 1.39 -8.14
C THR A 330 19.19 0.58 -6.94
N GLU A 331 18.53 1.25 -6.00
CA GLU A 331 18.00 0.61 -4.79
C GLU A 331 16.92 -0.40 -5.16
N SER A 332 16.90 -1.53 -4.45
CA SER A 332 15.87 -2.57 -4.64
C SER A 332 14.53 -2.11 -4.09
N VAL A 333 13.45 -2.40 -4.84
CA VAL A 333 12.07 -2.10 -4.47
C VAL A 333 11.31 -3.42 -4.31
N PRO A 334 11.20 -3.94 -3.08
CA PRO A 334 10.47 -5.18 -2.84
C PRO A 334 8.96 -5.01 -3.03
N MET A 335 8.34 -6.04 -3.62
CA MET A 335 6.89 -6.23 -3.65
C MET A 335 6.49 -7.27 -2.59
N TYR A 336 5.62 -6.86 -1.68
CA TYR A 336 5.02 -7.71 -0.66
C TYR A 336 3.61 -8.08 -1.10
N LEU A 337 3.33 -9.37 -1.28
CA LEU A 337 2.00 -9.85 -1.66
C LEU A 337 1.44 -10.87 -0.68
N CYS A 338 0.13 -11.01 -0.64
CA CYS A 338 -0.55 -12.09 0.09
C CYS A 338 -0.99 -13.20 -0.85
N GLN A 339 -1.21 -14.40 -0.30
CA GLN A 339 -1.78 -15.49 -1.06
C GLN A 339 -3.32 -15.42 -1.05
N MET A 340 -3.94 -15.63 -2.22
CA MET A 340 -5.39 -15.77 -2.34
C MET A 340 -5.87 -17.10 -1.75
N ASN A 341 -6.97 -17.09 -0.98
CA ASN A 341 -7.58 -18.30 -0.40
C ASN A 341 -9.12 -18.26 -0.38
N SER A 342 -9.73 -17.72 -1.44
CA SER A 342 -11.18 -17.49 -1.54
C SER A 342 -11.78 -17.92 -2.88
N TRP A 343 -11.08 -18.75 -3.66
CA TRP A 343 -11.54 -19.19 -4.99
C TRP A 343 -12.82 -20.05 -4.94
N THR A 344 -13.10 -20.69 -3.81
CA THR A 344 -14.36 -21.41 -3.57
C THR A 344 -15.57 -20.49 -3.65
N GLY A 345 -15.40 -19.21 -3.28
CA GLY A 345 -16.41 -18.17 -3.45
C GLY A 345 -16.78 -17.91 -4.91
N SER A 346 -15.88 -18.24 -5.84
CA SER A 346 -16.08 -18.19 -7.30
C SER A 346 -16.52 -19.55 -7.88
N ASN A 347 -17.04 -20.46 -7.04
CA ASN A 347 -17.47 -21.81 -7.42
C ASN A 347 -16.35 -22.65 -8.06
N LEU A 348 -15.15 -22.64 -7.45
CA LEU A 348 -14.02 -23.46 -7.86
C LEU A 348 -13.53 -24.34 -6.70
N VAL A 349 -13.17 -25.60 -6.99
CA VAL A 349 -12.55 -26.51 -6.01
C VAL A 349 -11.08 -26.15 -5.79
N THR A 350 -10.38 -25.77 -6.87
CA THR A 350 -8.94 -25.49 -6.86
C THR A 350 -8.67 -24.19 -7.62
N SER A 351 -7.50 -23.60 -7.38
CA SER A 351 -7.01 -22.48 -8.18
C SER A 351 -5.50 -22.56 -8.39
N LYS A 352 -5.04 -22.09 -9.56
CA LYS A 352 -3.63 -21.99 -9.92
C LYS A 352 -2.96 -20.71 -9.42
N VAL A 353 -3.74 -19.70 -9.03
CA VAL A 353 -3.25 -18.40 -8.56
C VAL A 353 -2.40 -18.51 -7.27
N PRO A 354 -2.81 -19.23 -6.22
CA PRO A 354 -2.01 -19.38 -5.00
C PRO A 354 -0.65 -20.04 -5.26
N VAL A 355 -0.63 -21.02 -6.18
CA VAL A 355 0.58 -21.71 -6.63
C VAL A 355 1.52 -20.70 -7.32
N ALA A 356 0.98 -19.91 -8.25
CA ALA A 356 1.75 -18.87 -8.94
C ALA A 356 2.30 -17.80 -7.98
N GLN A 357 1.53 -17.39 -6.97
CA GLN A 357 1.98 -16.45 -5.93
C GLN A 357 3.13 -17.02 -5.09
N PHE A 358 3.06 -18.30 -4.75
CA PHE A 358 4.12 -18.99 -4.02
C PHE A 358 5.38 -19.16 -4.86
N GLU A 359 5.25 -19.64 -6.10
CA GLU A 359 6.37 -19.79 -7.03
C GLU A 359 7.04 -18.45 -7.36
N ALA A 360 6.26 -17.37 -7.56
CA ALA A 360 6.81 -16.04 -7.81
C ALA A 360 7.74 -15.58 -6.67
N ALA A 361 7.34 -15.78 -5.42
CA ALA A 361 8.15 -15.44 -4.25
C ALA A 361 9.34 -16.38 -4.05
N LEU A 362 9.18 -17.68 -4.35
CA LEU A 362 10.24 -18.68 -4.25
C LEU A 362 11.36 -18.43 -5.26
N GLU A 363 11.00 -18.08 -6.51
CA GLU A 363 11.93 -17.89 -7.62
C GLU A 363 12.55 -16.49 -7.67
N ASN A 364 11.99 -15.51 -6.95
CA ASN A 364 12.46 -14.11 -6.93
C ASN A 364 12.72 -13.61 -5.49
N PRO A 365 13.62 -14.27 -4.74
CA PRO A 365 13.88 -13.93 -3.34
C PRO A 365 14.37 -12.48 -3.19
N GLY A 366 13.84 -11.78 -2.17
CA GLY A 366 14.17 -10.38 -1.89
C GLY A 366 13.47 -9.35 -2.79
N LYS A 367 12.96 -9.77 -3.96
CA LYS A 367 12.16 -8.94 -4.86
C LYS A 367 10.67 -9.13 -4.65
N ILE A 368 10.24 -10.39 -4.54
CA ILE A 368 8.85 -10.76 -4.30
C ILE A 368 8.76 -11.50 -2.96
N ILE A 369 8.04 -10.92 -2.00
CA ILE A 369 7.91 -11.43 -0.64
C ILE A 369 6.46 -11.86 -0.44
N LEU A 370 6.24 -13.16 -0.20
CA LEU A 370 4.91 -13.66 0.14
C LEU A 370 4.67 -13.52 1.65
N VAL A 371 3.72 -12.66 2.02
CA VAL A 371 3.40 -12.30 3.39
C VAL A 371 2.75 -13.48 4.14
N GLY A 372 1.87 -14.22 3.48
CA GLY A 372 1.13 -15.33 4.06
C GLY A 372 -0.23 -15.54 3.39
N PRO A 373 -1.01 -16.55 3.83
CA PRO A 373 -2.33 -16.83 3.30
C PRO A 373 -3.40 -15.91 3.88
N LYS A 374 -4.52 -15.76 3.16
CA LYS A 374 -5.67 -14.96 3.61
C LYS A 374 -6.73 -15.75 4.36
N TYR A 375 -6.72 -17.08 4.33
CA TYR A 375 -7.79 -17.88 4.92
C TYR A 375 -7.95 -17.72 6.43
N VAL A 376 -6.99 -17.10 7.13
CA VAL A 376 -7.04 -16.96 8.59
C VAL A 376 -7.82 -15.74 9.09
N GLY A 377 -8.06 -14.76 8.22
CA GLY A 377 -8.81 -13.56 8.59
C GLY A 377 -10.33 -13.79 8.60
N PRO A 378 -11.10 -13.01 9.37
CA PRO A 378 -12.56 -13.00 9.29
C PRO A 378 -13.06 -12.39 7.98
N PHE A 379 -14.02 -13.06 7.32
CA PHE A 379 -14.61 -12.63 6.05
C PHE A 379 -16.02 -12.07 6.25
N ALA A 380 -16.33 -10.97 5.56
CA ALA A 380 -17.66 -10.36 5.51
C ALA A 380 -18.56 -11.03 4.47
N ASP A 381 -17.95 -11.54 3.39
CA ASP A 381 -18.63 -12.23 2.31
C ASP A 381 -17.77 -13.38 1.78
N LYS A 382 -18.05 -13.87 0.57
CA LYS A 382 -17.32 -14.98 -0.04
C LYS A 382 -15.82 -14.71 -0.23
N GLN A 383 -15.40 -13.45 -0.34
CA GLN A 383 -14.07 -13.07 -0.80
C GLN A 383 -13.40 -11.94 -0.01
N HIS A 384 -14.18 -11.10 0.67
CA HIS A 384 -13.66 -9.91 1.33
C HIS A 384 -13.60 -10.07 2.84
N PHE A 385 -12.57 -9.48 3.45
CA PHE A 385 -12.46 -9.38 4.89
C PHE A 385 -13.53 -8.47 5.49
N THR A 386 -13.85 -8.72 6.77
CA THR A 386 -14.47 -7.69 7.62
C THR A 386 -13.46 -6.58 7.91
N ALA A 387 -13.89 -5.45 8.47
CA ALA A 387 -12.97 -4.40 8.93
C ALA A 387 -11.88 -4.96 9.86
N GLU A 388 -12.28 -5.79 10.83
CA GLU A 388 -11.36 -6.51 11.72
C GLU A 388 -10.34 -7.37 10.96
N GLY A 389 -10.78 -8.05 9.89
CA GLY A 389 -9.90 -8.87 9.07
C GLY A 389 -8.88 -8.05 8.29
N TYR A 390 -9.22 -6.84 7.83
CA TYR A 390 -8.25 -5.92 7.25
C TYR A 390 -7.19 -5.47 8.26
N VAL A 391 -7.61 -5.17 9.50
CA VAL A 391 -6.67 -4.83 10.59
C VAL A 391 -5.70 -5.98 10.87
N ASP A 392 -6.23 -7.20 11.01
CA ASP A 392 -5.43 -8.39 11.28
C ASP A 392 -4.48 -8.67 10.10
N HIS A 393 -4.97 -8.53 8.87
CA HIS A 393 -4.18 -8.71 7.65
C HIS A 393 -3.02 -7.71 7.53
N GLY A 394 -3.27 -6.43 7.84
CA GLY A 394 -2.24 -5.39 7.84
C GLY A 394 -1.13 -5.65 8.85
N ALA A 395 -1.46 -6.18 10.03
CA ALA A 395 -0.47 -6.55 11.02
C ALA A 395 0.43 -7.71 10.55
N VAL A 396 -0.11 -8.67 9.79
CA VAL A 396 0.68 -9.75 9.16
C VAL A 396 1.62 -9.17 8.09
N TYR A 397 1.15 -8.22 7.28
CA TYR A 397 1.99 -7.48 6.33
C TYR A 397 3.15 -6.76 7.05
N GLY A 398 2.83 -5.96 8.07
CA GLY A 398 3.83 -5.22 8.83
C GLY A 398 4.88 -6.13 9.48
N TYR A 399 4.45 -7.28 10.04
CA TYR A 399 5.37 -8.27 10.59
C TYR A 399 6.28 -8.88 9.52
N ALA A 400 5.72 -9.27 8.36
CA ALA A 400 6.50 -9.86 7.28
C ALA A 400 7.53 -8.87 6.70
N ILE A 401 7.14 -7.59 6.57
CA ILE A 401 8.04 -6.51 6.15
C ILE A 401 9.15 -6.30 7.18
N ASP A 402 8.82 -6.19 8.47
CA ASP A 402 9.82 -6.03 9.54
C ASP A 402 10.82 -7.19 9.57
N LEU A 403 10.33 -8.43 9.48
CA LEU A 403 11.16 -9.62 9.44
C LEU A 403 12.09 -9.61 8.21
N HIS A 404 11.57 -9.29 7.03
CA HIS A 404 12.37 -9.21 5.80
C HIS A 404 13.48 -8.14 5.91
N ARG A 405 13.15 -6.96 6.42
CA ARG A 405 14.12 -5.86 6.60
C ARG A 405 15.25 -6.20 7.57
N LYS A 406 14.99 -7.06 8.54
CA LYS A 406 15.98 -7.58 9.50
C LYS A 406 16.78 -8.77 8.95
N GLY A 407 16.65 -9.09 7.65
CA GLY A 407 17.33 -10.22 7.02
C GLY A 407 16.71 -11.58 7.34
N GLY A 408 15.48 -11.61 7.88
CA GLY A 408 14.76 -12.84 8.18
C GLY A 408 14.20 -13.54 6.93
N VAL A 409 13.65 -14.74 7.15
CA VAL A 409 13.11 -15.58 6.07
C VAL A 409 11.90 -14.92 5.40
N SER A 410 12.04 -14.59 4.12
CA SER A 410 11.04 -13.90 3.30
C SER A 410 9.82 -14.76 2.95
N LEU A 411 9.93 -16.08 3.02
CA LEU A 411 8.84 -17.01 2.72
C LEU A 411 8.02 -17.38 3.97
N PRO A 412 6.69 -17.51 3.86
CA PRO A 412 5.83 -17.94 4.94
C PRO A 412 5.99 -19.45 5.20
N LEU A 413 5.25 -19.96 6.18
CA LEU A 413 5.30 -21.37 6.51
C LEU A 413 4.88 -22.19 5.27
N SER A 414 5.67 -23.22 4.97
CA SER A 414 5.49 -24.06 3.78
C SER A 414 6.14 -25.41 4.03
N GLY A 415 5.64 -26.45 3.37
CA GLY A 415 6.32 -27.73 3.28
C GLY A 415 7.56 -27.58 2.40
N ILE A 416 8.68 -28.17 2.83
CA ILE A 416 9.96 -28.09 2.12
C ILE A 416 10.47 -29.47 1.71
N SER A 417 9.97 -30.54 2.32
CA SER A 417 10.31 -31.91 1.95
C SER A 417 9.17 -32.85 2.32
N ALA A 418 8.91 -33.84 1.46
CA ALA A 418 8.04 -34.96 1.75
C ALA A 418 8.74 -36.26 1.34
N ILE A 419 8.90 -37.18 2.30
CA ILE A 419 9.58 -38.46 2.10
C ILE A 419 8.60 -39.58 2.45
N ARG A 420 8.45 -40.55 1.54
CA ARG A 420 7.60 -41.73 1.70
C ARG A 420 8.43 -42.98 1.95
N SER A 421 8.02 -43.77 2.93
CA SER A 421 8.51 -45.14 3.17
C SER A 421 7.33 -46.09 3.28
N GLY A 422 7.09 -46.91 2.25
CA GLY A 422 5.88 -47.73 2.17
C GLY A 422 4.61 -46.86 2.13
N ILE A 423 3.80 -46.95 3.19
CA ILE A 423 2.57 -46.15 3.37
C ILE A 423 2.79 -44.89 4.23
N ASP A 424 3.93 -44.77 4.91
CA ASP A 424 4.22 -43.62 5.76
C ASP A 424 4.78 -42.47 4.92
N VAL A 425 4.28 -41.25 5.17
CA VAL A 425 4.78 -40.02 4.55
C VAL A 425 5.17 -39.02 5.63
N ALA A 426 6.42 -38.59 5.64
CA ALA A 426 6.92 -37.53 6.53
C ALA A 426 6.96 -36.19 5.78
N LEU A 427 6.09 -35.25 6.16
CA LEU A 427 6.07 -33.87 5.68
C LEU A 427 6.87 -32.97 6.61
N THR A 428 7.92 -32.33 6.10
CA THR A 428 8.76 -31.38 6.84
C THR A 428 8.45 -29.95 6.43
N PHE A 429 8.26 -29.08 7.41
CA PHE A 429 7.99 -27.66 7.23
C PHE A 429 9.23 -26.79 7.38
N ARG A 430 9.22 -25.65 6.69
CA ARG A 430 10.25 -24.61 6.75
C ARG A 430 10.49 -24.15 8.19
N ASP A 431 11.75 -23.93 8.52
CA ASP A 431 12.14 -23.29 9.77
C ASP A 431 11.91 -21.78 9.76
N LEU A 432 11.18 -21.29 10.76
CA LEU A 432 10.76 -19.90 10.92
C LEU A 432 10.84 -19.51 12.40
N PRO A 433 11.24 -18.27 12.73
CA PRO A 433 11.23 -17.81 14.12
C PRO A 433 9.87 -18.02 14.79
N GLY A 434 9.88 -18.58 16.00
CA GLY A 434 8.69 -18.89 16.78
C GLY A 434 8.38 -20.38 16.92
N THR A 435 7.16 -20.70 17.36
CA THR A 435 6.75 -22.07 17.71
C THR A 435 5.84 -22.66 16.64
N PHE A 436 6.31 -23.70 15.94
CA PHE A 436 5.48 -24.46 15.00
C PHE A 436 4.40 -25.25 15.74
N GLY A 437 3.20 -25.36 15.13
CA GLY A 437 2.12 -26.18 15.66
C GLY A 437 0.94 -26.34 14.70
N ILE A 438 0.04 -27.24 15.09
CA ILE A 438 -1.25 -27.51 14.44
C ILE A 438 -2.34 -26.84 15.28
N ASP A 439 -3.07 -25.89 14.69
CA ASP A 439 -4.03 -25.03 15.36
C ASP A 439 -5.45 -25.25 14.81
N ARG A 440 -6.10 -26.31 15.32
CA ARG A 440 -7.46 -26.70 14.92
C ARG A 440 -8.56 -25.91 15.61
N SER A 441 -8.23 -25.12 16.63
CA SER A 441 -9.21 -24.29 17.35
C SER A 441 -9.46 -22.97 16.63
N ARG A 442 -8.41 -22.36 16.07
CA ARG A 442 -8.54 -21.13 15.27
C ARG A 442 -8.95 -21.42 13.82
N VAL A 443 -8.42 -22.49 13.23
CA VAL A 443 -8.72 -22.89 11.85
C VAL A 443 -9.35 -24.27 11.88
N THR A 444 -10.61 -24.38 11.47
CA THR A 444 -11.31 -25.67 11.44
C THR A 444 -10.60 -26.60 10.45
N ASP A 445 -10.26 -27.81 10.86
CA ASP A 445 -9.62 -28.79 9.98
C ASP A 445 -10.52 -29.07 8.74
N PRO A 446 -10.05 -28.79 7.50
CA PRO A 446 -10.78 -29.15 6.29
C PRO A 446 -10.67 -30.64 5.93
N GLY A 447 -9.97 -31.43 6.75
CA GLY A 447 -9.62 -32.82 6.54
C GLY A 447 -8.10 -32.96 6.43
N ASN A 448 -7.51 -33.85 7.25
CA ASN A 448 -6.08 -34.14 7.27
C ASN A 448 -5.20 -32.88 7.37
N ASP A 449 -5.65 -31.87 8.13
CA ASP A 449 -4.99 -30.57 8.29
C ASP A 449 -4.81 -29.78 6.99
N GLY A 450 -5.61 -30.10 5.96
CA GLY A 450 -5.53 -29.52 4.63
C GLY A 450 -4.52 -30.19 3.70
N VAL A 451 -4.07 -31.41 4.01
CA VAL A 451 -3.14 -32.18 3.17
C VAL A 451 -3.88 -33.26 2.39
N VAL A 452 -3.60 -33.34 1.08
CA VAL A 452 -4.17 -34.32 0.16
C VAL A 452 -3.05 -35.01 -0.63
N TRP A 453 -3.12 -36.33 -0.77
CA TRP A 453 -2.23 -37.10 -1.65
C TRP A 453 -2.69 -36.98 -3.10
N SER A 454 -1.75 -36.87 -4.03
CA SER A 454 -2.02 -36.97 -5.48
C SER A 454 -0.84 -37.60 -6.20
N ASP A 455 -1.09 -38.39 -7.24
CA ASP A 455 -0.10 -38.96 -8.14
C ASP A 455 -0.68 -39.08 -9.56
N ASP A 456 0.18 -39.38 -10.53
CA ASP A 456 -0.18 -39.70 -11.90
C ASP A 456 -0.56 -41.18 -11.97
N GLY A 457 -1.85 -41.49 -11.80
CA GLY A 457 -2.37 -42.86 -11.97
C GLY A 457 -3.78 -43.05 -11.44
N THR A 458 -4.47 -44.09 -11.92
CA THR A 458 -5.81 -44.49 -11.43
C THR A 458 -5.75 -45.75 -10.55
N GLY A 459 -4.57 -46.34 -10.35
CA GLY A 459 -4.40 -47.76 -10.04
C GLY A 459 -4.97 -48.22 -8.69
N ASN A 460 -4.76 -47.47 -7.61
CA ASN A 460 -5.11 -47.92 -6.26
C ASN A 460 -5.90 -46.90 -5.41
N SER A 461 -6.42 -45.81 -5.99
CA SER A 461 -7.12 -44.72 -5.28
C SER A 461 -6.54 -44.44 -3.89
N VAL A 462 -5.26 -44.07 -3.83
CA VAL A 462 -4.58 -43.83 -2.55
C VAL A 462 -5.00 -42.49 -1.98
N SER A 463 -5.32 -42.50 -0.68
CA SER A 463 -5.65 -41.30 0.08
C SER A 463 -4.87 -41.27 1.39
N ILE A 464 -4.81 -40.10 2.01
CA ILE A 464 -4.35 -39.99 3.40
C ILE A 464 -5.46 -40.56 4.30
N VAL A 465 -5.08 -41.49 5.18
CA VAL A 465 -5.98 -42.08 6.17
C VAL A 465 -6.45 -40.99 7.13
N PRO A 466 -7.77 -40.76 7.27
CA PRO A 466 -8.30 -39.76 8.18
C PRO A 466 -7.79 -39.93 9.61
N GLY A 467 -7.30 -38.84 10.22
CA GLY A 467 -6.79 -38.84 11.59
C GLY A 467 -5.40 -39.46 11.76
N SER A 468 -4.71 -39.83 10.68
CA SER A 468 -3.35 -40.39 10.74
C SER A 468 -2.24 -39.36 11.02
N ALA A 469 -2.57 -38.08 11.06
CA ALA A 469 -1.61 -37.00 11.29
C ALA A 469 -0.94 -37.13 12.67
N GLN A 470 0.37 -37.40 12.68
CA GLN A 470 1.19 -37.47 13.88
C GLN A 470 2.20 -36.33 13.88
N PHE A 471 2.07 -35.44 14.86
CA PHE A 471 2.99 -34.34 15.10
C PHE A 471 3.75 -34.54 16.40
N THR A 472 5.08 -34.42 16.36
CA THR A 472 5.92 -34.44 17.56
C THR A 472 6.28 -32.99 17.94
N PRO A 473 5.85 -32.49 19.12
CA PRO A 473 6.22 -31.15 19.59
C PRO A 473 7.73 -30.93 19.57
N GLY A 474 8.15 -29.70 19.23
CA GLY A 474 9.57 -29.35 19.08
C GLY A 474 10.18 -29.76 17.74
N THR A 475 9.45 -30.50 16.90
CA THR A 475 9.85 -30.78 15.51
C THR A 475 9.08 -29.90 14.52
N ARG A 476 9.46 -29.99 13.24
CA ARG A 476 8.70 -29.43 12.10
C ARG A 476 8.20 -30.51 11.17
N VAL A 477 7.99 -31.72 11.70
CA VAL A 477 7.62 -32.89 10.93
C VAL A 477 6.23 -33.34 11.34
N VAL A 478 5.38 -33.54 10.34
CA VAL A 478 4.07 -34.19 10.50
C VAL A 478 4.09 -35.45 9.66
N ARG A 479 3.79 -36.59 10.28
CA ARG A 479 3.71 -37.89 9.62
C ARG A 479 2.27 -38.21 9.30
N TYR A 480 2.06 -38.81 8.14
CA TYR A 480 0.76 -39.28 7.65
C TYR A 480 0.88 -40.74 7.24
N GLN A 481 -0.25 -41.44 7.27
CA GLN A 481 -0.38 -42.74 6.64
C GLN A 481 -1.26 -42.68 5.40
N LEU A 482 -0.83 -43.39 4.37
CA LEU A 482 -1.58 -43.62 3.15
C LEU A 482 -2.41 -44.91 3.26
N SER A 483 -3.54 -44.97 2.56
CA SER A 483 -4.44 -46.14 2.57
C SER A 483 -3.82 -47.40 1.96
N ALA A 484 -2.82 -47.23 1.09
CA ALA A 484 -2.04 -48.30 0.48
C ALA A 484 -0.71 -47.73 -0.04
N VAL A 485 0.19 -48.62 -0.46
CA VAL A 485 1.44 -48.21 -1.13
C VAL A 485 1.08 -47.63 -2.51
N PRO A 486 1.41 -46.35 -2.79
CA PRO A 486 1.15 -45.74 -4.09
C PRO A 486 1.94 -46.39 -5.21
N THR A 487 1.29 -46.55 -6.36
CA THR A 487 1.90 -47.06 -7.61
C THR A 487 1.91 -46.02 -8.73
N GLY A 488 1.27 -44.86 -8.54
CA GLY A 488 1.25 -43.76 -9.49
C GLY A 488 2.59 -43.04 -9.60
N GLY A 489 2.84 -42.43 -10.77
CA GLY A 489 4.02 -41.60 -11.02
C GLY A 489 3.91 -40.21 -10.39
N ASN A 490 5.01 -39.45 -10.36
CA ASN A 490 5.03 -38.04 -9.93
C ASN A 490 4.21 -37.72 -8.64
N PRO A 491 4.41 -38.46 -7.54
CA PRO A 491 3.62 -38.27 -6.34
C PRO A 491 3.85 -36.89 -5.71
N ARG A 492 2.78 -36.29 -5.19
CA ARG A 492 2.77 -34.96 -4.57
C ARG A 492 1.84 -34.92 -3.36
N LEU A 493 2.20 -34.09 -2.39
CA LEU A 493 1.26 -33.58 -1.40
C LEU A 493 0.71 -32.24 -1.88
N ARG A 494 -0.61 -32.13 -1.92
CA ARG A 494 -1.33 -30.87 -2.12
C ARG A 494 -1.67 -30.33 -0.75
N ILE A 495 -1.15 -29.15 -0.42
CA ILE A 495 -1.26 -28.55 0.91
C ILE A 495 -2.11 -27.29 0.75
N GLY A 496 -3.32 -27.27 1.34
CA GLY A 496 -4.25 -26.13 1.33
C GLY A 496 -4.79 -25.75 -0.06
N LEU A 497 -4.64 -26.60 -1.08
CA LEU A 497 -5.02 -26.33 -2.47
C LEU A 497 -6.44 -26.75 -2.85
N ASP A 498 -7.13 -27.44 -1.95
CA ASP A 498 -8.44 -28.03 -2.18
C ASP A 498 -9.48 -27.36 -1.28
N GLY A 499 -10.66 -27.11 -1.83
CA GLY A 499 -11.77 -26.48 -1.15
C GLY A 499 -13.12 -26.99 -1.64
N ILE A 500 -14.19 -26.54 -0.99
CA ILE A 500 -15.55 -26.97 -1.30
C ILE A 500 -16.23 -25.90 -2.15
N LEU A 501 -16.87 -26.30 -3.25
CA LEU A 501 -17.56 -25.40 -4.18
C LEU A 501 -18.57 -24.51 -3.45
N GLY A 502 -18.53 -23.21 -3.73
CA GLY A 502 -19.50 -22.24 -3.23
C GLY A 502 -19.26 -21.74 -1.80
N ASN A 503 -18.37 -22.39 -1.05
CA ASN A 503 -18.00 -21.96 0.31
C ASN A 503 -17.32 -20.59 0.30
N ASN A 504 -17.55 -19.83 1.36
CA ASN A 504 -16.84 -18.59 1.61
C ASN A 504 -15.34 -18.86 1.81
N GLY A 505 -14.52 -17.83 1.64
CA GLY A 505 -13.18 -17.82 2.21
C GLY A 505 -13.20 -17.84 3.75
N GLY A 506 -12.02 -17.92 4.35
CA GLY A 506 -11.85 -17.79 5.79
C GLY A 506 -11.62 -19.12 6.53
N PRO A 507 -11.48 -19.05 7.86
CA PRO A 507 -10.81 -20.09 8.65
C PRO A 507 -11.67 -21.33 8.91
N THR A 508 -12.95 -21.29 8.53
CA THR A 508 -13.94 -22.34 8.83
C THR A 508 -14.44 -23.07 7.60
N THR A 509 -14.48 -22.43 6.43
CA THR A 509 -15.14 -22.98 5.23
C THR A 509 -14.29 -22.93 3.97
N GLY A 510 -13.33 -22.00 3.87
CA GLY A 510 -12.49 -21.82 2.67
C GLY A 510 -11.31 -22.79 2.57
N PRO A 511 -10.55 -22.76 1.48
CA PRO A 511 -9.31 -23.52 1.33
C PRO A 511 -8.26 -23.06 2.35
N ARG A 512 -7.76 -23.99 3.17
CA ARG A 512 -6.97 -23.68 4.36
C ARG A 512 -6.10 -24.83 4.81
N THR A 513 -5.20 -24.54 5.72
CA THR A 513 -4.48 -25.54 6.52
C THR A 513 -4.51 -25.13 7.98
N THR A 514 -4.25 -26.07 8.88
CA THR A 514 -4.20 -25.81 10.33
C THR A 514 -2.78 -25.54 10.82
N PHE A 515 -1.77 -25.54 9.92
CA PHE A 515 -0.37 -25.33 10.28
C PHE A 515 -0.04 -23.86 10.45
N ARG A 516 0.66 -23.55 11.55
CA ARG A 516 1.16 -22.21 11.82
C ARG A 516 2.50 -22.21 12.54
N THR A 517 3.19 -21.09 12.47
CA THR A 517 4.25 -20.72 13.43
C THR A 517 3.76 -19.54 14.25
N ASP A 518 3.72 -19.67 15.57
CA ASP A 518 3.41 -18.58 16.49
C ASP A 518 4.62 -17.69 16.67
N THR A 519 4.47 -16.42 16.32
CA THR A 519 5.54 -15.42 16.34
C THR A 519 5.79 -14.85 17.74
N GLY A 520 4.89 -15.08 18.69
CA GLY A 520 4.88 -14.42 20.00
C GLY A 520 4.57 -12.92 19.91
N LYS A 521 4.18 -12.40 18.74
CA LYS A 521 3.79 -11.01 18.52
C LYS A 521 2.27 -10.89 18.53
N LEU A 522 1.78 -9.74 18.96
CA LEU A 522 0.36 -9.40 18.92
C LEU A 522 0.12 -8.29 17.90
N ASN A 523 -1.07 -8.22 17.32
CA ASN A 523 -1.54 -7.05 16.58
C ASN A 523 -2.08 -5.98 17.55
N ARG A 524 -2.55 -4.84 17.02
CA ARG A 524 -3.00 -3.71 17.87
C ARG A 524 -4.30 -3.99 18.61
N ARG A 525 -5.04 -5.04 18.23
CA ARG A 525 -6.24 -5.53 18.91
C ARG A 525 -5.90 -6.54 20.01
N GLY A 526 -4.62 -6.89 20.19
CA GLY A 526 -4.17 -7.90 21.14
C GLY A 526 -4.25 -9.34 20.61
N ASN A 527 -4.62 -9.55 19.34
CA ASN A 527 -4.67 -10.89 18.76
C ASN A 527 -3.26 -11.36 18.37
N PRO A 528 -2.91 -12.65 18.58
CA PRO A 528 -1.63 -13.19 18.13
C PRO A 528 -1.45 -13.10 16.61
N ILE A 529 -0.22 -12.81 16.19
CA ILE A 529 0.20 -12.84 14.79
C ILE A 529 0.85 -14.21 14.53
N TYR A 530 0.31 -14.92 13.55
CA TYR A 530 0.83 -16.21 13.13
C TYR A 530 1.46 -16.12 11.74
N ARG A 531 2.41 -17.01 11.47
CA ARG A 531 2.89 -17.33 10.12
C ARG A 531 2.22 -18.64 9.70
N ASP A 532 1.04 -18.52 9.12
CA ASP A 532 0.24 -19.64 8.65
C ASP A 532 0.80 -20.26 7.36
N CYS A 533 0.55 -21.56 7.16
CA CYS A 533 1.06 -22.28 6.01
C CYS A 533 0.32 -21.90 4.73
N VAL A 534 1.08 -21.52 3.71
CA VAL A 534 0.53 -21.17 2.40
C VAL A 534 0.16 -22.41 1.59
N ALA A 535 -0.78 -22.24 0.67
CA ALA A 535 -1.20 -23.28 -0.25
C ALA A 535 -0.13 -23.54 -1.33
N HIS A 536 0.27 -24.80 -1.52
CA HIS A 536 1.26 -25.21 -2.51
C HIS A 536 1.21 -26.72 -2.75
N ALA A 537 1.86 -27.18 -3.82
CA ALA A 537 2.07 -28.60 -4.07
C ALA A 537 3.56 -28.94 -3.84
N LEU A 538 3.82 -30.08 -3.21
CA LEU A 538 5.16 -30.52 -2.85
C LEU A 538 5.42 -31.92 -3.41
N PRO A 539 6.47 -32.13 -4.23
CA PRO A 539 6.86 -33.46 -4.67
C PRO A 539 7.18 -34.38 -3.50
N VAL A 540 6.81 -35.65 -3.63
CA VAL A 540 7.13 -36.70 -2.66
C VAL A 540 8.27 -37.54 -3.21
N THR A 541 9.31 -37.72 -2.41
CA THR A 541 10.43 -38.62 -2.72
C THR A 541 10.25 -39.94 -1.97
N THR A 542 10.79 -41.04 -2.51
CA THR A 542 10.78 -42.34 -1.81
C THR A 542 12.12 -42.52 -1.11
N ALA A 543 12.08 -42.95 0.16
CA ALA A 543 13.27 -43.22 0.99
C ALA A 543 14.10 -44.40 0.46
#